data_AF-Q097B1-F1
#
_entry.id   AF-Q097B1-F1
#
_cell.length_a   1.000
_cell.length_b   1.000
_cell.length_c   1.000
_cell.angle_alpha   90.00
_cell.angle_beta   90.00
_cell.angle_gamma   90.00
#
_symmetry.space_group_name_H-M   'P 1'
#
loop_
_entity.id
_entity.type
_entity.pdbx_description
1 polymer ?
#
loop_
_entity_poly.entity_id
_entity_poly.type
_entity_poly.pdbx_seq_one_letter_code
_entity_poly.pdbx_strand_id
1 'polypeptide(L)'
;MSRVGPDFVLPGATLGMPLADTFISRKPLLFDSTGPDRVRLRVEEGGTQVLVGDQPLVGAREFGPQELREGVPLVLAGRVVLLLHQSLPFAPSAAGDLGMVGHGQSTRRVREDVLRVADLKVPVLIRGETGSGKELVARAIHQRSTRRQGPFVSVNLGAIPKELAAAELFGAKKGAYTGSTQEREGFFRAAHGGTLFLDEVGEAPAEIQGLLLRALETGEVYPVGGTAPVTVDTRLITATDADLEARIVQGTFKAPLLHRLAGYDIQVPPLRERREDIGVLFHHFAREELQSLGETHGLESLAAQGAPWLPAALAVRLVRFSWPGNIRQLRNLTRQIIIGSRGQGALQATPRIEQELAASGPPPAGRAPEPAPAPAPPAAEEPEATRRKPSEVSDAELLEALRTSAWDLKAAAQRLGITRPSLYVLIDRSPSLRTAGDLSAEEIARCFRECKGDLDAMARRLEVSKRGLQRRVRELGLGPS
;
A
#
# COMPACT_ATOMS: atom_id res chain seq x y z
N MET A 1 33.01 -13.86 6.91
CA MET A 1 32.95 -12.48 6.40
C MET A 1 33.73 -11.55 7.30
N SER A 2 34.60 -10.71 6.77
CA SER A 2 35.45 -9.74 7.46
C SER A 2 35.66 -8.51 6.57
N ARG A 3 36.53 -7.58 6.99
CA ARG A 3 36.95 -6.42 6.17
C ARG A 3 37.46 -6.82 4.78
N VAL A 4 38.09 -7.98 4.66
CA VAL A 4 38.86 -8.38 3.47
C VAL A 4 38.20 -9.48 2.64
N GLY A 5 37.01 -9.97 3.05
CA GLY A 5 36.29 -10.97 2.27
C GLY A 5 35.06 -11.54 2.98
N PRO A 6 34.11 -12.20 2.28
CA PRO A 6 34.12 -12.42 0.84
C PRO A 6 33.92 -11.11 0.08
N ASP A 7 34.17 -11.18 -1.23
CA ASP A 7 33.88 -10.09 -2.13
C ASP A 7 32.38 -9.99 -2.38
N PHE A 8 31.86 -8.77 -2.33
CA PHE A 8 30.50 -8.41 -2.68
C PHE A 8 30.50 -7.85 -4.09
N VAL A 9 29.66 -8.40 -4.95
CA VAL A 9 29.53 -7.96 -6.32
C VAL A 9 28.46 -6.89 -6.39
N LEU A 10 28.85 -5.68 -6.81
CA LEU A 10 27.86 -4.67 -7.16
C LEU A 10 27.00 -5.16 -8.32
N PRO A 11 25.71 -4.81 -8.36
CA PRO A 11 24.87 -5.19 -9.48
C PRO A 11 25.45 -4.73 -10.83
N GLY A 12 25.62 -5.66 -11.77
CA GLY A 12 26.21 -5.40 -13.08
C GLY A 12 27.75 -5.38 -13.11
N ALA A 13 28.43 -5.47 -11.97
CA ALA A 13 29.88 -5.61 -11.91
C ALA A 13 30.30 -7.08 -12.07
N THR A 14 31.44 -7.30 -12.70
CA THR A 14 32.07 -8.63 -12.81
C THR A 14 33.07 -8.89 -11.70
N LEU A 15 33.63 -7.83 -11.11
CA LEU A 15 34.57 -7.89 -10.00
C LEU A 15 33.84 -7.57 -8.70
N GLY A 16 34.00 -8.44 -7.70
CA GLY A 16 33.53 -8.15 -6.36
C GLY A 16 34.56 -7.33 -5.58
N MET A 17 34.10 -6.64 -4.55
CA MET A 17 34.94 -5.93 -3.60
C MET A 17 34.55 -6.34 -2.18
N PRO A 18 35.50 -6.50 -1.25
CA PRO A 18 35.14 -6.78 0.13
C PRO A 18 34.50 -5.54 0.75
N LEU A 19 33.95 -5.66 1.96
CA LEU A 19 33.36 -4.50 2.66
C LEU A 19 34.34 -3.32 2.79
N ALA A 20 35.65 -3.61 2.91
CA ALA A 20 36.76 -2.65 2.95
C ALA A 20 36.67 -1.54 4.01
N ASP A 21 35.66 -1.56 4.88
CA ASP A 21 35.49 -0.58 5.95
C ASP A 21 36.54 -0.78 7.07
N THR A 22 37.28 0.27 7.38
CA THR A 22 38.40 0.27 8.33
C THR A 22 37.99 0.07 9.79
N PHE A 23 36.70 0.11 10.12
CA PHE A 23 36.15 -0.17 11.44
C PHE A 23 35.71 -1.64 11.60
N ILE A 24 35.60 -2.39 10.50
CA ILE A 24 35.30 -3.84 10.54
C ILE A 24 36.60 -4.61 10.77
N SER A 25 36.66 -5.56 11.69
CA SER A 25 37.87 -6.37 11.91
C SER A 25 38.25 -7.23 10.69
N ARG A 26 39.54 -7.57 10.58
CA ARG A 26 40.01 -8.61 9.65
C ARG A 26 39.64 -10.01 10.14
N LYS A 27 39.38 -10.17 11.44
CA LYS A 27 38.85 -11.43 12.02
C LYS A 27 37.46 -11.72 11.45
N PRO A 28 37.18 -12.96 11.02
CA PRO A 28 35.94 -13.29 10.34
C PRO A 28 34.78 -13.45 11.32
N LEU A 29 33.62 -13.00 10.85
CA LEU A 29 32.31 -13.47 11.27
C LEU A 29 32.02 -14.78 10.56
N LEU A 30 31.70 -15.83 11.32
CA LEU A 30 31.47 -17.17 10.80
C LEU A 30 29.98 -17.44 10.70
N PHE A 31 29.54 -17.92 9.53
CA PHE A 31 28.16 -18.32 9.27
C PHE A 31 28.14 -19.81 8.98
N ASP A 32 27.40 -20.58 9.77
CA ASP A 32 27.25 -22.02 9.60
C ASP A 32 25.78 -22.37 9.36
N SER A 33 25.52 -23.27 8.42
CA SER A 33 24.19 -23.90 8.33
C SER A 33 24.06 -24.94 9.45
N THR A 34 23.03 -24.81 10.28
CA THR A 34 22.75 -25.75 11.39
C THR A 34 21.55 -26.67 11.11
N GLY A 35 21.01 -26.61 9.89
CA GLY A 35 19.85 -27.36 9.45
C GLY A 35 19.20 -26.69 8.24
N PRO A 36 18.12 -27.28 7.70
CA PRO A 36 17.32 -26.64 6.68
C PRO A 36 16.81 -25.30 7.22
N ASP A 37 17.05 -24.23 6.47
CA ASP A 37 16.54 -22.90 6.79
C ASP A 37 16.99 -22.35 8.16
N ARG A 38 18.17 -22.77 8.65
CA ARG A 38 18.79 -22.30 9.89
C ARG A 38 20.23 -21.87 9.67
N VAL A 39 20.60 -20.75 10.28
CA VAL A 39 21.95 -20.20 10.20
C VAL A 39 22.43 -19.83 11.60
N ARG A 40 23.65 -20.25 11.95
CA ARG A 40 24.35 -19.80 13.15
C ARG A 40 25.41 -18.78 12.78
N LEU A 41 25.36 -17.62 13.42
CA LEU A 41 26.39 -16.59 13.33
C LEU A 41 27.27 -16.66 14.58
N ARG A 42 28.59 -16.71 14.39
CA ARG A 42 29.58 -16.65 15.47
C ARG A 42 30.50 -15.44 15.30
N VAL A 43 30.81 -14.80 16.41
CA VAL A 43 31.74 -13.67 16.50
C VAL A 43 32.92 -14.06 17.38
N GLU A 44 34.14 -13.76 16.92
CA GLU A 44 35.35 -14.01 17.69
C GLU A 44 35.60 -12.90 18.71
N GLU A 45 36.28 -13.23 19.81
CA GLU A 45 36.72 -12.26 20.80
C GLU A 45 37.73 -11.27 20.19
N GLY A 46 37.50 -9.97 20.42
CA GLY A 46 38.24 -8.89 19.76
C GLY A 46 37.96 -8.78 18.24
N GLY A 47 36.90 -9.42 17.74
CA GLY A 47 36.38 -9.27 16.38
C GLY A 47 35.49 -8.03 16.20
N THR A 48 34.83 -7.94 15.06
CA THR A 48 33.85 -6.86 14.79
C THR A 48 32.68 -6.96 15.75
N GLN A 49 32.31 -5.86 16.41
CA GLN A 49 31.07 -5.80 17.18
C GLN A 49 29.87 -5.94 16.24
N VAL A 50 28.99 -6.89 16.53
CA VAL A 50 27.76 -7.12 15.76
C VAL A 50 26.56 -6.87 16.67
N LEU A 51 25.64 -6.01 16.24
CA LEU A 51 24.34 -5.86 16.89
C LEU A 51 23.29 -6.62 16.09
N VAL A 52 22.40 -7.31 16.81
CA VAL A 52 21.22 -7.97 16.25
C VAL A 52 19.99 -7.35 16.88
N GLY A 53 19.31 -6.47 16.15
CA GLY A 53 18.44 -5.49 16.78
C GLY A 53 19.25 -4.55 17.67
N ASP A 54 18.82 -4.38 18.92
CA ASP A 54 19.47 -3.46 19.86
C ASP A 54 20.45 -4.18 20.82
N GLN A 55 20.70 -5.48 20.60
CA GLN A 55 21.55 -6.29 21.47
C GLN A 55 22.87 -6.66 20.79
N PRO A 56 24.03 -6.51 21.48
CA PRO A 56 25.29 -7.01 20.99
C PRO A 56 25.31 -8.54 21.00
N LEU A 57 25.76 -9.13 19.89
CA LEU A 57 25.99 -10.55 19.79
C LEU A 57 27.30 -10.90 20.51
N VAL A 58 27.21 -11.83 21.46
CA VAL A 58 28.37 -12.38 22.19
C VAL A 58 28.46 -13.88 21.90
N GLY A 59 29.61 -14.34 21.43
CA GLY A 59 29.83 -15.75 21.08
C GLY A 59 29.07 -16.15 19.81
N ALA A 60 27.96 -16.87 19.96
CA ALA A 60 27.18 -17.41 18.83
C ALA A 60 25.68 -17.26 19.04
N ARG A 61 24.94 -17.01 17.95
CA ARG A 61 23.47 -17.02 17.92
C ARG A 61 22.99 -17.82 16.71
N GLU A 62 21.96 -18.61 16.94
CA GLU A 62 21.23 -19.31 15.88
C GLU A 62 20.00 -18.50 15.46
N PHE A 63 19.73 -18.47 14.16
CA PHE A 63 18.59 -17.83 13.53
C PHE A 63 17.67 -18.89 12.95
N GLY A 64 16.41 -18.85 13.35
CA GLY A 64 15.39 -19.79 12.88
C GLY A 64 14.79 -19.42 11.52
N PRO A 65 14.01 -20.33 10.90
CA PRO A 65 13.37 -20.09 9.60
C PRO A 65 12.44 -18.88 9.58
N GLN A 66 11.76 -18.56 10.69
CA GLN A 66 10.90 -17.38 10.76
C GLN A 66 11.72 -16.09 10.73
N GLU A 67 12.76 -15.99 11.56
CA GLU A 67 13.64 -14.82 11.58
C GLU A 67 14.30 -14.58 10.22
N LEU A 68 14.75 -15.64 9.54
CA LEU A 68 15.37 -15.54 8.22
C LEU A 68 14.37 -15.20 7.12
N ARG A 69 13.09 -15.58 7.24
CA ARG A 69 12.03 -15.15 6.33
C ARG A 69 11.66 -13.69 6.52
N GLU A 70 11.62 -13.24 7.77
CA GLU A 70 11.41 -11.83 8.09
C GLU A 70 12.63 -10.99 7.69
N GLY A 71 13.82 -11.58 7.69
CA GLY A 71 15.07 -10.89 7.44
C GLY A 71 15.59 -10.20 8.69
N VAL A 72 16.83 -10.49 9.05
CA VAL A 72 17.48 -10.01 10.27
C VAL A 72 18.52 -8.94 9.93
N PRO A 73 18.29 -7.66 10.30
CA PRO A 73 19.32 -6.64 10.19
C PRO A 73 20.43 -6.89 11.20
N LEU A 74 21.65 -7.02 10.70
CA LEU A 74 22.89 -7.12 11.46
C LEU A 74 23.65 -5.80 11.31
N VAL A 75 24.00 -5.14 12.42
CA VAL A 75 24.79 -3.91 12.40
C VAL A 75 26.23 -4.23 12.79
N LEU A 76 27.17 -3.95 11.88
CA LEU A 76 28.60 -4.18 12.05
C LEU A 76 29.28 -2.87 12.41
N ALA A 77 29.96 -2.86 13.56
CA ALA A 77 30.71 -1.71 14.08
C ALA A 77 29.88 -0.40 14.15
N GLY A 78 28.54 -0.49 14.22
CA GLY A 78 27.64 0.68 14.20
C GLY A 78 27.55 1.40 12.84
N ARG A 79 28.06 0.80 11.76
CA ARG A 79 28.23 1.50 10.46
C ARG A 79 27.62 0.75 9.28
N VAL A 80 27.93 -0.54 9.15
CA VAL A 80 27.48 -1.34 8.01
C VAL A 80 26.27 -2.16 8.45
N VAL A 81 25.18 -2.07 7.70
CA VAL A 81 23.97 -2.86 7.94
C VAL A 81 23.87 -3.96 6.88
N LEU A 82 23.78 -5.20 7.33
CA LEU A 82 23.52 -6.35 6.47
C LEU A 82 22.15 -6.93 6.77
N LEU A 83 21.41 -7.32 5.74
CA LEU A 83 20.17 -8.05 5.91
C LEU A 83 20.44 -9.54 5.72
N LEU A 84 20.38 -10.30 6.81
CA LEU A 84 20.46 -11.76 6.77
C LEU A 84 19.07 -12.32 6.47
N HIS A 85 18.89 -12.93 5.30
CA HIS A 85 17.62 -13.53 4.88
C HIS A 85 17.84 -14.77 4.02
N GLN A 86 16.77 -15.55 3.81
CA GLN A 86 16.79 -16.63 2.83
C GLN A 86 16.66 -16.10 1.41
N SER A 87 17.47 -16.64 0.51
CA SER A 87 17.43 -16.36 -0.91
C SER A 87 17.62 -17.67 -1.67
N LEU A 88 16.89 -17.87 -2.77
CA LEU A 88 17.21 -18.96 -3.69
C LEU A 88 18.53 -18.67 -4.41
N PRO A 89 19.24 -19.71 -4.88
CA PRO A 89 20.52 -19.54 -5.55
C PRO A 89 20.45 -18.48 -6.65
N PHE A 90 21.41 -17.56 -6.61
CA PHE A 90 21.56 -16.51 -7.60
C PHE A 90 21.87 -17.16 -8.96
N ALA A 91 20.91 -17.13 -9.88
CA ALA A 91 21.20 -17.26 -11.30
C ALA A 91 21.36 -15.84 -11.89
N PRO A 92 22.46 -15.53 -12.60
CA PRO A 92 22.55 -14.30 -13.37
C PRO A 92 21.41 -14.29 -14.39
N SER A 93 20.50 -13.33 -14.26
CA SER A 93 19.41 -13.17 -15.22
C SER A 93 19.92 -12.40 -16.43
N ALA A 94 19.65 -12.91 -17.63
CA ALA A 94 19.88 -12.18 -18.88
C ALA A 94 18.91 -11.00 -19.05
N ALA A 95 17.88 -10.90 -18.20
CA ALA A 95 16.99 -9.75 -18.15
C ALA A 95 17.76 -8.54 -17.63
N GLY A 96 17.97 -7.53 -18.48
CA GLY A 96 18.40 -6.21 -18.01
C GLY A 96 17.41 -5.62 -16.99
N ASP A 97 17.72 -4.47 -16.40
CA ASP A 97 16.94 -3.94 -15.27
C ASP A 97 15.47 -3.63 -15.59
N LEU A 98 15.12 -3.47 -16.88
CA LEU A 98 13.77 -3.14 -17.36
C LEU A 98 13.16 -1.89 -16.68
N GLY A 99 14.01 -0.96 -16.25
CA GLY A 99 13.60 0.23 -15.50
C GLY A 99 13.14 -0.02 -14.06
N MET A 100 13.22 -1.27 -13.59
CA MET A 100 12.94 -1.63 -12.18
C MET A 100 14.25 -1.66 -11.41
N VAL A 101 14.27 -1.08 -10.21
CA VAL A 101 15.43 -1.10 -9.30
C VAL A 101 15.22 -2.20 -8.26
N GLY A 102 16.24 -3.03 -8.04
CA GLY A 102 16.18 -4.16 -7.14
C GLY A 102 16.88 -5.40 -7.69
N HIS A 103 17.41 -6.23 -6.81
CA HIS A 103 18.12 -7.46 -7.13
C HIS A 103 17.58 -8.67 -6.36
N GLY A 104 16.60 -8.45 -5.48
CA GLY A 104 15.85 -9.47 -4.79
C GLY A 104 15.19 -10.44 -5.76
N GLN A 105 14.95 -11.65 -5.27
CA GLN A 105 14.40 -12.72 -6.10
C GLN A 105 13.04 -12.36 -6.69
N SER A 106 12.21 -11.69 -5.91
CA SER A 106 10.85 -11.36 -6.27
C SER A 106 10.81 -10.33 -7.41
N THR A 107 11.69 -9.33 -7.38
CA THR A 107 11.88 -8.36 -8.48
C THR A 107 12.38 -9.06 -9.76
N ARG A 108 13.24 -10.08 -9.65
CA ARG A 108 13.66 -10.87 -10.82
C ARG A 108 12.54 -11.68 -11.44
N ARG A 109 11.72 -12.35 -10.63
CA ARG A 109 10.55 -13.09 -11.11
C ARG A 109 9.63 -12.19 -11.93
N VAL A 110 9.36 -10.98 -11.44
CA VAL A 110 8.59 -9.97 -12.19
C VAL A 110 9.27 -9.62 -13.52
N ARG A 111 10.59 -9.41 -13.56
CA ARG A 111 11.31 -9.17 -14.82
C ARG A 111 11.20 -10.34 -15.81
N GLU A 112 11.30 -11.57 -15.32
CA GLU A 112 11.15 -12.77 -16.15
C GLU A 112 9.72 -12.90 -16.69
N ASP A 113 8.71 -12.65 -15.85
CA ASP A 113 7.30 -12.62 -16.25
C ASP A 113 7.06 -11.57 -17.34
N VAL A 114 7.64 -10.38 -17.20
CA VAL A 114 7.59 -9.33 -18.22
C VAL A 114 8.18 -9.84 -19.53
N LEU A 115 9.36 -10.47 -19.52
CA LEU A 115 9.99 -10.97 -20.74
C LEU A 115 9.20 -12.11 -21.40
N ARG A 116 8.57 -12.99 -20.61
CA ARG A 116 7.75 -14.10 -21.13
C ARG A 116 6.51 -13.62 -21.89
N VAL A 117 5.96 -12.47 -21.52
CA VAL A 117 4.70 -11.97 -22.09
C VAL A 117 4.88 -10.76 -23.02
N ALA A 118 6.06 -10.14 -23.05
CA ALA A 118 6.27 -8.88 -23.75
C ALA A 118 5.95 -8.95 -25.25
N ASP A 119 6.41 -9.99 -25.96
CA ASP A 119 6.24 -10.17 -27.40
C ASP A 119 4.83 -10.67 -27.81
N LEU A 120 4.03 -11.11 -26.84
CA LEU A 120 2.68 -11.59 -27.05
C LEU A 120 1.64 -10.46 -27.11
N LYS A 121 0.50 -10.72 -27.76
CA LYS A 121 -0.65 -9.80 -27.83
C LYS A 121 -1.67 -10.01 -26.71
N VAL A 122 -1.48 -11.01 -25.86
CA VAL A 122 -2.43 -11.37 -24.82
C VAL A 122 -2.62 -10.23 -23.80
N PRO A 123 -3.83 -10.03 -23.26
CA PRO A 123 -4.04 -9.16 -22.12
C PRO A 123 -3.22 -9.59 -20.92
N VAL A 124 -2.72 -8.61 -20.15
CA VAL A 124 -1.95 -8.86 -18.94
C VAL A 124 -2.61 -8.18 -17.76
N LEU A 125 -2.88 -8.94 -16.70
CA LEU A 125 -3.34 -8.42 -15.41
C LEU A 125 -2.15 -8.32 -14.45
N ILE A 126 -1.92 -7.13 -13.90
CA ILE A 126 -0.86 -6.87 -12.93
C ILE A 126 -1.50 -6.66 -11.56
N ARG A 127 -1.25 -7.58 -10.64
CA ARG A 127 -1.76 -7.51 -9.28
C ARG A 127 -0.70 -7.00 -8.32
N GLY A 128 -1.11 -6.19 -7.36
CA GLY A 128 -0.20 -5.75 -6.30
C GLY A 128 -0.70 -4.53 -5.59
N GLU A 129 -0.18 -4.31 -4.39
CA GLU A 129 -0.60 -3.20 -3.54
C GLU A 129 -0.37 -1.83 -4.20
N THR A 130 -1.13 -0.83 -3.75
CA THR A 130 -0.91 0.56 -4.12
C THR A 130 0.55 0.97 -3.86
N GLY A 131 1.18 1.61 -4.85
CA GLY A 131 2.56 2.10 -4.76
C GLY A 131 3.67 1.05 -4.92
N SER A 132 3.34 -0.20 -5.30
CA SER A 132 4.30 -1.31 -5.49
C SER A 132 5.11 -1.26 -6.79
N GLY A 133 4.73 -0.39 -7.75
CA GLY A 133 5.42 -0.21 -9.03
C GLY A 133 4.72 -0.85 -10.24
N LYS A 134 3.42 -1.14 -10.17
CA LYS A 134 2.64 -1.77 -11.26
C LYS A 134 2.77 -1.06 -12.61
N GLU A 135 2.78 0.28 -12.62
CA GLU A 135 2.95 1.05 -13.86
C GLU A 135 4.32 0.84 -14.52
N LEU A 136 5.40 0.68 -13.74
CA LEU A 136 6.74 0.38 -14.29
C LEU A 136 6.74 -1.00 -14.96
N VAL A 137 6.05 -1.98 -14.39
CA VAL A 137 5.87 -3.30 -15.00
C VAL A 137 5.11 -3.18 -16.32
N ALA A 138 4.00 -2.44 -16.36
CA ALA A 138 3.25 -2.19 -17.60
C ALA A 138 4.08 -1.51 -18.68
N ARG A 139 4.88 -0.50 -18.32
CA ARG A 139 5.80 0.19 -19.23
C ARG A 139 6.89 -0.75 -19.74
N ALA A 140 7.45 -1.59 -18.88
CA ALA A 140 8.45 -2.57 -19.27
C ALA A 140 7.89 -3.59 -20.29
N ILE A 141 6.67 -4.08 -20.08
CA ILE A 141 5.97 -4.96 -21.03
C ILE A 141 5.84 -4.26 -22.39
N HIS A 142 5.34 -3.02 -22.41
CA HIS A 142 5.18 -2.26 -23.65
C HIS A 142 6.51 -2.04 -24.38
N GLN A 143 7.56 -1.58 -23.68
CA GLN A 143 8.88 -1.30 -24.26
C GLN A 143 9.57 -2.54 -24.84
N ARG A 144 9.28 -3.73 -24.30
CA ARG A 144 9.80 -5.01 -24.79
C ARG A 144 8.89 -5.69 -25.80
N SER A 145 7.71 -5.13 -26.07
CA SER A 145 6.75 -5.71 -27.00
C SER A 145 7.05 -5.40 -28.45
N THR A 146 6.34 -6.12 -29.33
CA THR A 146 6.26 -5.81 -30.77
C THR A 146 5.62 -4.45 -31.05
N ARG A 147 4.93 -3.84 -30.07
CA ARG A 147 4.23 -2.55 -30.17
C ARG A 147 4.96 -1.39 -29.51
N ARG A 148 6.24 -1.56 -29.16
CA ARG A 148 7.07 -0.53 -28.48
C ARG A 148 7.19 0.82 -29.22
N GLN A 149 6.90 0.86 -30.52
CA GLN A 149 6.89 2.11 -31.32
C GLN A 149 5.50 2.76 -31.38
N GLY A 150 4.45 2.05 -30.97
CA GLY A 150 3.08 2.56 -30.89
C GLY A 150 2.84 3.35 -29.60
N PRO A 151 1.66 3.97 -29.46
CA PRO A 151 1.32 4.74 -28.27
C PRO A 151 1.22 3.86 -27.02
N PHE A 152 1.66 4.39 -25.88
CA PHE A 152 1.36 3.86 -24.55
C PHE A 152 0.44 4.84 -23.83
N VAL A 153 -0.85 4.53 -23.79
CA VAL A 153 -1.87 5.37 -23.13
C VAL A 153 -2.10 4.80 -21.73
N SER A 154 -1.87 5.62 -20.70
CA SER A 154 -2.01 5.23 -19.30
C SER A 154 -3.17 5.96 -18.65
N VAL A 155 -4.10 5.21 -18.06
CA VAL A 155 -5.35 5.74 -17.50
C VAL A 155 -5.59 5.12 -16.12
N ASN A 156 -5.84 5.96 -15.11
CA ASN A 156 -6.28 5.49 -13.80
C ASN A 156 -7.81 5.59 -13.72
N LEU A 157 -8.49 4.44 -13.61
CA LEU A 157 -9.95 4.38 -13.58
C LEU A 157 -10.54 5.00 -12.30
N GLY A 158 -9.83 4.95 -11.19
CA GLY A 158 -10.24 5.59 -9.94
C GLY A 158 -10.20 7.12 -9.99
N ALA A 159 -9.50 7.71 -10.96
CA ALA A 159 -9.43 9.16 -11.15
C ALA A 159 -10.51 9.73 -12.08
N ILE A 160 -11.23 8.87 -12.82
CA ILE A 160 -12.25 9.31 -13.78
C ILE A 160 -13.63 9.29 -13.10
N PRO A 161 -14.41 10.39 -13.15
CA PRO A 161 -15.79 10.39 -12.70
C PRO A 161 -16.60 9.28 -13.39
N LYS A 162 -17.40 8.54 -12.62
CA LYS A 162 -18.10 7.33 -13.12
C LYS A 162 -18.99 7.65 -14.33
N GLU A 163 -19.57 8.83 -14.34
CA GLU A 163 -20.47 9.34 -15.38
C GLU A 163 -19.73 9.64 -16.69
N LEU A 164 -18.42 9.91 -16.63
CA LEU A 164 -17.58 10.21 -17.79
C LEU A 164 -16.75 9.00 -18.25
N ALA A 165 -16.60 7.97 -17.42
CA ALA A 165 -15.74 6.83 -17.71
C ALA A 165 -16.00 6.19 -19.07
N ALA A 166 -17.27 6.05 -19.47
CA ALA A 166 -17.61 5.47 -20.77
C ALA A 166 -17.16 6.37 -21.94
N ALA A 167 -17.40 7.67 -21.85
CA ALA A 167 -17.02 8.63 -22.87
C ALA A 167 -15.50 8.80 -23.00
N GLU A 168 -14.77 8.78 -21.87
CA GLU A 168 -13.31 8.89 -21.86
C GLU A 168 -12.63 7.62 -22.39
N LEU A 169 -13.14 6.41 -22.05
CA LEU A 169 -12.54 5.16 -22.51
C LEU A 169 -12.89 4.84 -23.97
N PHE A 170 -14.17 4.91 -24.33
CA PHE A 170 -14.70 4.40 -25.59
C PHE A 170 -15.01 5.51 -26.62
N GLY A 171 -14.89 6.77 -26.21
CA GLY A 171 -15.25 7.93 -27.02
C GLY A 171 -16.73 8.28 -26.91
N ALA A 172 -17.10 9.44 -27.42
CA ALA A 172 -18.49 9.92 -27.40
C ALA A 172 -18.79 10.78 -28.63
N LYS A 173 -19.96 10.59 -29.22
CA LYS A 173 -20.46 11.48 -30.28
C LYS A 173 -20.94 12.81 -29.70
N LYS A 174 -20.97 13.85 -30.53
CA LYS A 174 -21.51 15.16 -30.17
C LYS A 174 -22.96 15.00 -29.68
N GLY A 175 -23.29 15.59 -28.53
CA GLY A 175 -24.63 15.51 -27.95
C GLY A 175 -24.94 14.21 -27.19
N ALA A 176 -23.98 13.31 -26.98
CA ALA A 176 -24.20 12.03 -26.30
C ALA A 176 -24.46 12.17 -24.78
N TYR A 177 -24.03 13.26 -24.16
CA TYR A 177 -24.29 13.57 -22.75
C TYR A 177 -24.35 15.09 -22.51
N THR A 178 -24.87 15.52 -21.36
CA THR A 178 -25.01 16.94 -21.01
C THR A 178 -23.64 17.64 -21.00
N GLY A 179 -23.48 18.68 -21.81
CA GLY A 179 -22.21 19.41 -21.97
C GLY A 179 -21.28 18.90 -23.08
N SER A 180 -21.63 17.84 -23.81
CA SER A 180 -20.84 17.33 -24.95
C SER A 180 -20.98 18.20 -26.21
N THR A 181 -20.24 19.31 -26.26
CA THR A 181 -20.20 20.22 -27.43
C THR A 181 -19.34 19.70 -28.58
N GLN A 182 -18.43 18.77 -28.31
CA GLN A 182 -17.51 18.17 -29.30
C GLN A 182 -17.47 16.64 -29.19
N GLU A 183 -17.08 15.98 -30.27
CA GLU A 183 -16.80 14.54 -30.28
C GLU A 183 -15.52 14.24 -29.49
N ARG A 184 -15.51 13.10 -28.79
CA ARG A 184 -14.35 12.57 -28.07
C ARG A 184 -13.90 11.27 -28.70
N GLU A 185 -12.59 11.17 -28.95
CA GLU A 185 -11.97 9.99 -29.56
C GLU A 185 -12.04 8.76 -28.64
N GLY A 186 -11.69 8.93 -27.37
CA GLY A 186 -11.62 7.84 -26.38
C GLY A 186 -10.24 7.17 -26.31
N PHE A 187 -9.88 6.67 -25.12
CA PHE A 187 -8.56 6.10 -24.86
C PHE A 187 -8.26 4.81 -25.63
N PHE A 188 -9.27 3.98 -25.94
CA PHE A 188 -9.06 2.79 -26.78
C PHE A 188 -8.57 3.14 -28.19
N ARG A 189 -9.11 4.21 -28.77
CA ARG A 189 -8.73 4.69 -30.11
C ARG A 189 -7.39 5.44 -30.06
N ALA A 190 -7.16 6.26 -29.03
CA ALA A 190 -5.88 6.91 -28.82
C ALA A 190 -4.71 5.90 -28.66
N ALA A 191 -5.01 4.70 -28.18
CA ALA A 191 -4.05 3.60 -28.00
C ALA A 191 -3.97 2.63 -29.20
N HIS A 192 -4.67 2.91 -30.31
CA HIS A 192 -4.71 2.05 -31.48
C HIS A 192 -3.30 1.80 -32.05
N GLY A 193 -2.99 0.53 -32.36
CA GLY A 193 -1.65 0.10 -32.79
C GLY A 193 -0.62 0.03 -31.65
N GLY A 194 -1.02 0.38 -30.43
CA GLY A 194 -0.17 0.46 -29.25
C GLY A 194 -0.71 -0.35 -28.07
N THR A 195 -0.61 0.24 -26.89
CA THR A 195 -0.98 -0.38 -25.61
C THR A 195 -1.79 0.60 -24.76
N LEU A 196 -2.92 0.13 -24.23
CA LEU A 196 -3.71 0.83 -23.22
C LEU A 196 -3.44 0.18 -21.86
N PHE A 197 -2.94 0.98 -20.93
CA PHE A 197 -2.77 0.59 -19.54
C PHE A 197 -3.91 1.17 -18.69
N LEU A 198 -4.68 0.30 -18.04
CA LEU A 198 -5.75 0.67 -17.11
C LEU A 198 -5.34 0.33 -15.68
N ASP A 199 -5.01 1.35 -14.89
CA ASP A 199 -4.78 1.20 -13.46
C ASP A 199 -6.11 1.23 -12.69
N GLU A 200 -6.14 0.53 -11.56
CA GLU A 200 -7.33 0.34 -10.72
C GLU A 200 -8.56 -0.25 -11.45
N VAL A 201 -8.35 -1.31 -12.27
CA VAL A 201 -9.45 -1.96 -13.00
C VAL A 201 -10.53 -2.55 -12.10
N GLY A 202 -10.20 -2.87 -10.84
CA GLY A 202 -11.18 -3.29 -9.85
C GLY A 202 -12.27 -2.25 -9.60
N GLU A 203 -11.96 -0.96 -9.75
CA GLU A 203 -12.88 0.16 -9.53
C GLU A 203 -13.82 0.43 -10.73
N ALA A 204 -13.70 -0.34 -11.82
CA ALA A 204 -14.53 -0.18 -13.01
C ALA A 204 -16.02 -0.39 -12.69
N PRO A 205 -16.92 0.57 -13.02
CA PRO A 205 -18.36 0.37 -12.92
C PRO A 205 -18.86 -0.81 -13.77
N ALA A 206 -20.00 -1.41 -13.39
CA ALA A 206 -20.55 -2.60 -14.07
C ALA A 206 -20.82 -2.41 -15.58
N GLU A 207 -21.17 -1.18 -15.98
CA GLU A 207 -21.31 -0.78 -17.38
C GLU A 207 -19.97 -0.84 -18.11
N ILE A 208 -18.93 -0.20 -17.54
CA ILE A 208 -17.56 -0.20 -18.07
C ILE A 208 -17.02 -1.63 -18.16
N GLN A 209 -17.28 -2.47 -17.16
CA GLN A 209 -16.89 -3.88 -17.21
C GLN A 209 -17.52 -4.62 -18.41
N GLY A 210 -18.79 -4.31 -18.75
CA GLY A 210 -19.45 -4.88 -19.93
C GLY A 210 -18.83 -4.42 -21.24
N LEU A 211 -18.52 -3.12 -21.35
CA LEU A 211 -17.89 -2.54 -22.53
C LEU A 211 -16.44 -3.01 -22.72
N LEU A 212 -15.67 -3.12 -21.63
CA LEU A 212 -14.31 -3.69 -21.66
C LEU A 212 -14.33 -5.13 -22.13
N LEU A 213 -15.27 -5.94 -21.64
CA LEU A 213 -15.41 -7.33 -22.08
C LEU A 213 -15.68 -7.40 -23.59
N ARG A 214 -16.59 -6.57 -24.11
CA ARG A 214 -16.88 -6.52 -25.55
C ARG A 214 -15.66 -6.11 -26.36
N ALA A 215 -14.95 -5.07 -25.94
CA ALA A 215 -13.73 -4.61 -26.61
C ALA A 215 -12.64 -5.71 -26.66
N LEU A 216 -12.49 -6.49 -25.59
CA LEU A 216 -11.54 -7.62 -25.54
C LEU A 216 -11.96 -8.81 -26.42
N GLU A 217 -13.26 -9.03 -26.61
CA GLU A 217 -13.78 -10.15 -27.40
C GLU A 217 -13.83 -9.88 -28.89
N THR A 218 -14.25 -8.68 -29.29
CA THR A 218 -14.48 -8.34 -30.69
C THR A 218 -13.38 -7.47 -31.29
N GLY A 219 -12.56 -6.79 -30.48
CA GLY A 219 -11.65 -5.76 -30.96
C GLY A 219 -12.38 -4.51 -31.45
N GLU A 220 -13.62 -4.29 -31.01
CA GLU A 220 -14.45 -3.14 -31.41
C GLU A 220 -14.94 -2.36 -30.19
N VAL A 221 -15.02 -1.04 -30.33
CA VAL A 221 -15.58 -0.15 -29.32
C VAL A 221 -16.76 0.63 -29.87
N TYR A 222 -17.77 0.86 -29.05
CA TYR A 222 -18.93 1.67 -29.38
C TYR A 222 -18.83 3.02 -28.67
N PRO A 223 -18.65 4.13 -29.40
CA PRO A 223 -18.69 5.46 -28.81
C PRO A 223 -20.05 5.69 -28.16
N VAL A 224 -20.07 6.38 -27.02
CA VAL A 224 -21.33 6.77 -26.35
C VAL A 224 -22.16 7.62 -27.31
N GLY A 225 -23.44 7.25 -27.47
CA GLY A 225 -24.36 7.88 -28.43
C GLY A 225 -24.09 7.55 -29.90
N GLY A 226 -23.12 6.68 -30.20
CA GLY A 226 -22.86 6.15 -31.54
C GLY A 226 -23.58 4.81 -31.78
N THR A 227 -23.96 4.55 -33.02
CA THR A 227 -24.64 3.30 -33.43
C THR A 227 -23.73 2.34 -34.20
N ALA A 228 -22.54 2.79 -34.60
CA ALA A 228 -21.56 2.00 -35.36
C ALA A 228 -20.34 1.65 -34.49
N PRO A 229 -19.85 0.40 -34.53
CA PRO A 229 -18.60 0.03 -33.88
C PRO A 229 -17.41 0.69 -34.57
N VAL A 230 -16.33 0.88 -33.81
CA VAL A 230 -15.02 1.29 -34.31
C VAL A 230 -14.01 0.20 -33.96
N THR A 231 -13.41 -0.42 -34.96
CA THR A 231 -12.37 -1.43 -34.75
C THR A 231 -11.11 -0.80 -34.16
N VAL A 232 -10.56 -1.41 -33.12
CA VAL A 232 -9.33 -0.98 -32.44
C VAL A 232 -8.37 -2.15 -32.30
N ASP A 233 -7.11 -1.95 -32.71
CA ASP A 233 -6.03 -2.91 -32.44
C ASP A 233 -5.22 -2.44 -31.23
N THR A 234 -5.75 -2.62 -30.03
CA THR A 234 -5.15 -2.10 -28.78
C THR A 234 -4.82 -3.24 -27.83
N ARG A 235 -3.55 -3.34 -27.41
CA ARG A 235 -3.15 -4.32 -26.41
C ARG A 235 -3.54 -3.78 -25.04
N LEU A 236 -4.26 -4.58 -24.26
CA LEU A 236 -4.67 -4.18 -22.92
C LEU A 236 -3.72 -4.70 -21.86
N ILE A 237 -3.25 -3.81 -20.99
CA ILE A 237 -2.61 -4.16 -19.73
C ILE A 237 -3.46 -3.54 -18.63
N THR A 238 -3.81 -4.31 -17.60
CA THR A 238 -4.61 -3.80 -16.48
C THR A 238 -3.86 -4.01 -15.17
N ALA A 239 -4.15 -3.16 -14.19
CA ALA A 239 -3.61 -3.27 -12.86
C ALA A 239 -4.68 -3.06 -11.79
N THR A 240 -4.50 -3.72 -10.64
CA THR A 240 -5.42 -3.61 -9.50
C THR A 240 -4.68 -3.95 -8.20
N ASP A 241 -5.09 -3.32 -7.10
CA ASP A 241 -4.78 -3.80 -5.74
C ASP A 241 -5.95 -4.54 -5.08
N ALA A 242 -7.13 -4.53 -5.71
CA ALA A 242 -8.31 -5.22 -5.23
C ALA A 242 -8.25 -6.74 -5.44
N ASP A 243 -8.83 -7.47 -4.49
CA ASP A 243 -9.18 -8.90 -4.62
C ASP A 243 -10.40 -9.04 -5.56
N LEU A 244 -10.12 -9.34 -6.83
CA LEU A 244 -11.16 -9.45 -7.86
C LEU A 244 -12.04 -10.69 -7.65
N GLU A 245 -11.48 -11.77 -7.11
CA GLU A 245 -12.18 -13.00 -6.78
C GLU A 245 -13.23 -12.74 -5.69
N ALA A 246 -12.86 -12.01 -4.63
CA ALA A 246 -13.80 -11.57 -3.61
C ALA A 246 -14.89 -10.63 -4.18
N ARG A 247 -14.54 -9.73 -5.11
CA ARG A 247 -15.52 -8.84 -5.77
C ARG A 247 -16.47 -9.59 -6.69
N ILE A 248 -16.05 -10.70 -7.30
CA ILE A 248 -16.94 -11.58 -8.07
C ILE A 248 -17.97 -12.22 -7.15
N VAL A 249 -17.55 -12.75 -6.00
CA VAL A 249 -18.46 -13.34 -5.00
C VAL A 249 -19.48 -12.30 -4.51
N GLN A 250 -19.06 -11.05 -4.37
CA GLN A 250 -19.92 -9.92 -3.99
C GLN A 250 -20.82 -9.40 -5.12
N GLY A 251 -20.66 -9.89 -6.36
CA GLY A 251 -21.41 -9.42 -7.52
C GLY A 251 -21.01 -8.03 -8.03
N THR A 252 -19.89 -7.47 -7.54
CA THR A 252 -19.39 -6.15 -7.92
C THR A 252 -18.38 -6.20 -9.08
N PHE A 253 -17.90 -7.40 -9.42
CA PHE A 253 -17.05 -7.65 -10.58
C PHE A 253 -17.51 -8.87 -11.39
N LYS A 254 -17.41 -8.79 -12.73
CA LYS A 254 -17.86 -9.86 -13.63
C LYS A 254 -16.76 -10.91 -13.84
N ALA A 255 -17.03 -12.17 -13.48
CA ALA A 255 -16.10 -13.28 -13.72
C ALA A 255 -15.65 -13.42 -15.19
N PRO A 256 -16.52 -13.28 -16.21
CA PRO A 256 -16.09 -13.35 -17.61
C PRO A 256 -15.04 -12.29 -17.98
N LEU A 257 -15.12 -11.09 -17.40
CA LEU A 257 -14.12 -10.05 -17.64
C LEU A 257 -12.78 -10.44 -17.02
N LEU A 258 -12.77 -10.95 -15.78
CA LEU A 258 -11.53 -11.41 -15.15
C LEU A 258 -10.83 -12.47 -16.01
N HIS A 259 -11.56 -13.46 -16.52
CA HIS A 259 -11.00 -14.50 -17.38
C HIS A 259 -10.38 -13.96 -18.67
N ARG A 260 -10.90 -12.85 -19.23
CA ARG A 260 -10.31 -12.20 -20.42
C ARG A 260 -9.13 -11.30 -20.08
N LEU A 261 -9.17 -10.61 -18.93
CA LEU A 261 -8.08 -9.75 -18.47
C LEU A 261 -6.85 -10.56 -18.04
N ALA A 262 -7.06 -11.68 -17.35
CA ALA A 262 -6.03 -12.56 -16.85
C ALA A 262 -5.53 -13.54 -17.94
N GLY A 263 -5.26 -13.04 -19.15
CA GLY A 263 -4.57 -13.83 -20.19
C GLY A 263 -3.17 -14.24 -19.75
N TYR A 264 -2.51 -13.36 -18.99
CA TYR A 264 -1.37 -13.66 -18.13
C TYR A 264 -1.47 -12.81 -16.87
N ASP A 265 -1.13 -13.38 -15.71
CA ASP A 265 -1.20 -12.69 -14.41
C ASP A 265 0.22 -12.47 -13.87
N ILE A 266 0.53 -11.23 -13.48
CA ILE A 266 1.81 -10.85 -12.88
C ILE A 266 1.54 -10.30 -11.48
N GLN A 267 2.02 -11.03 -10.47
CA GLN A 267 1.98 -10.58 -9.08
C GLN A 267 3.21 -9.73 -8.75
N VAL A 268 2.98 -8.45 -8.44
CA VAL A 268 3.99 -7.54 -7.92
C VAL A 268 4.00 -7.61 -6.39
N PRO A 269 5.08 -8.08 -5.76
CA PRO A 269 5.17 -8.23 -4.32
C PRO A 269 5.23 -6.85 -3.64
N PRO A 270 4.66 -6.70 -2.44
CA PRO A 270 4.85 -5.50 -1.64
C PRO A 270 6.30 -5.40 -1.14
N LEU A 271 6.73 -4.18 -0.81
CA LEU A 271 8.12 -3.86 -0.45
C LEU A 271 8.57 -4.63 0.81
N ARG A 272 7.66 -4.93 1.73
CA ARG A 272 7.95 -5.74 2.94
C ARG A 272 8.31 -7.19 2.65
N GLU A 273 7.99 -7.73 1.47
CA GLU A 273 8.35 -9.08 1.03
C GLU A 273 9.65 -9.09 0.20
N ARG A 274 10.24 -7.93 -0.06
CA ARG A 274 11.50 -7.75 -0.78
C ARG A 274 12.42 -6.77 -0.05
N ARG A 275 12.62 -7.00 1.24
CA ARG A 275 13.38 -6.10 2.13
C ARG A 275 14.82 -5.89 1.67
N GLU A 276 15.38 -6.88 0.96
CA GLU A 276 16.71 -6.79 0.35
C GLU A 276 16.82 -5.68 -0.71
N ASP A 277 15.70 -5.25 -1.31
CA ASP A 277 15.68 -4.17 -2.30
C ASP A 277 15.61 -2.77 -1.66
N ILE A 278 15.26 -2.65 -0.36
CA ILE A 278 15.06 -1.35 0.31
C ILE A 278 16.33 -0.49 0.25
N GLY A 279 17.50 -1.09 0.52
CA GLY A 279 18.76 -0.36 0.54
C GLY A 279 19.12 0.23 -0.83
N VAL A 280 19.01 -0.58 -1.90
CA VAL A 280 19.32 -0.12 -3.26
C VAL A 280 18.29 0.89 -3.78
N LEU A 281 17.00 0.70 -3.43
CA LEU A 281 15.94 1.67 -3.74
C LEU A 281 16.16 3.00 -3.03
N PHE A 282 16.47 2.98 -1.73
CA PHE A 282 16.78 4.17 -0.96
C PHE A 282 17.96 4.92 -1.59
N HIS A 283 19.06 4.22 -1.87
CA HIS A 283 20.23 4.80 -2.53
C HIS A 283 19.88 5.39 -3.89
N HIS A 284 19.08 4.70 -4.70
CA HIS A 284 18.63 5.18 -6.01
C HIS A 284 17.84 6.50 -5.89
N PHE A 285 16.82 6.56 -5.03
CA PHE A 285 16.03 7.78 -4.84
C PHE A 285 16.86 8.90 -4.22
N ALA A 286 17.73 8.59 -3.27
CA ALA A 286 18.60 9.56 -2.66
C ALA A 286 19.53 10.20 -3.70
N ARG A 287 20.05 9.41 -4.65
CA ARG A 287 20.83 9.90 -5.79
C ARG A 287 20.03 10.80 -6.71
N GLU A 288 18.81 10.41 -7.09
CA GLU A 288 17.93 11.26 -7.91
C GLU A 288 17.70 12.63 -7.26
N GLU A 289 17.37 12.63 -5.96
CA GLU A 289 17.08 13.86 -5.22
C GLU A 289 18.33 14.74 -5.06
N LEU A 290 19.48 14.16 -4.67
CA LEU A 290 20.73 14.92 -4.59
C LEU A 290 21.17 15.50 -5.95
N GLN A 291 20.99 14.74 -7.04
CA GLN A 291 21.26 15.24 -8.40
C GLN A 291 20.36 16.43 -8.74
N SER A 292 19.07 16.36 -8.41
CA SER A 292 18.12 17.46 -8.65
C SER A 292 18.45 18.72 -7.85
N LEU A 293 19.12 18.56 -6.69
CA LEU A 293 19.58 19.66 -5.84
C LEU A 293 20.98 20.18 -6.23
N GLY A 294 21.69 19.49 -7.14
CA GLY A 294 23.09 19.79 -7.47
C GLY A 294 24.10 19.40 -6.38
N GLU A 295 23.73 18.49 -5.47
CA GLU A 295 24.48 18.12 -4.27
C GLU A 295 25.01 16.66 -4.35
N THR A 296 25.63 16.27 -5.48
CA THR A 296 26.08 14.87 -5.70
C THR A 296 27.17 14.38 -4.75
N HIS A 297 27.91 15.30 -4.12
CA HIS A 297 28.99 15.00 -3.15
C HIS A 297 28.53 14.18 -1.93
N GLY A 298 27.22 14.19 -1.60
CA GLY A 298 26.69 13.49 -0.43
C GLY A 298 26.80 11.96 -0.49
N LEU A 299 26.77 11.36 -1.69
CA LEU A 299 26.85 9.90 -1.86
C LEU A 299 28.26 9.35 -1.91
N GLU A 300 29.23 10.18 -2.29
CA GLU A 300 30.63 9.79 -2.47
C GLU A 300 31.44 9.88 -1.17
N SER A 301 30.87 10.51 -0.14
CA SER A 301 31.47 10.57 1.19
C SER A 301 31.34 9.23 1.93
N LEU A 302 32.09 8.22 1.47
CA LEU A 302 32.66 7.25 2.39
C LEU A 302 33.60 8.04 3.28
N ALA A 303 33.07 8.59 4.37
CA ALA A 303 33.86 9.38 5.31
C ALA A 303 35.02 8.51 5.80
N ALA A 304 36.18 8.68 5.16
CA ALA A 304 37.36 7.86 5.38
C ALA A 304 37.87 7.96 6.84
N GLN A 305 37.30 8.87 7.63
CA GLN A 305 37.62 9.13 9.03
C GLN A 305 36.39 9.55 9.88
N GLY A 306 35.13 9.41 9.39
CA GLY A 306 33.93 9.98 10.03
C GLY A 306 32.70 9.06 10.05
N ALA A 307 31.58 9.49 10.66
CA ALA A 307 30.32 8.74 10.70
C ALA A 307 29.77 8.48 9.27
N PRO A 308 29.09 7.33 9.02
CA PRO A 308 28.53 7.06 7.70
C PRO A 308 27.44 8.08 7.35
N TRP A 309 27.35 8.45 6.06
CA TRP A 309 26.35 9.40 5.58
C TRP A 309 24.92 8.95 5.91
N LEU A 310 24.62 7.65 5.76
CA LEU A 310 23.40 7.04 6.28
C LEU A 310 23.70 6.39 7.64
N PRO A 311 23.17 6.90 8.76
CA PRO A 311 23.35 6.27 10.07
C PRO A 311 22.78 4.85 10.09
N ALA A 312 23.51 3.90 10.69
CA ALA A 312 23.09 2.50 10.74
C ALA A 312 21.73 2.31 11.44
N ALA A 313 21.44 3.11 12.48
CA ALA A 313 20.15 3.07 13.17
C ALA A 313 18.99 3.42 12.23
N LEU A 314 19.16 4.43 11.37
CA LEU A 314 18.17 4.83 10.37
C LEU A 314 18.02 3.75 9.29
N ALA A 315 19.14 3.19 8.80
CA ALA A 315 19.11 2.08 7.84
C ALA A 315 18.35 0.85 8.38
N VAL A 316 18.57 0.47 9.65
CA VAL A 316 17.82 -0.62 10.29
C VAL A 316 16.33 -0.31 10.36
N ARG A 317 15.94 0.93 10.70
CA ARG A 317 14.53 1.34 10.72
C ARG A 317 13.89 1.24 9.33
N LEU A 318 14.57 1.74 8.29
CA LEU A 318 14.10 1.66 6.91
C LEU A 318 13.86 0.21 6.47
N VAL A 319 14.78 -0.70 6.78
CA VAL A 319 14.68 -2.11 6.39
C VAL A 319 13.58 -2.87 7.15
N ARG A 320 13.34 -2.51 8.43
CA ARG A 320 12.31 -3.16 9.27
C ARG A 320 10.90 -2.65 9.05
N PHE A 321 10.77 -1.43 8.52
CA PHE A 321 9.48 -0.80 8.33
C PHE A 321 8.60 -1.62 7.36
N SER A 322 7.29 -1.64 7.59
CA SER A 322 6.36 -2.47 6.81
C SER A 322 5.99 -1.86 5.45
N TRP A 323 6.28 -0.58 5.23
CA TRP A 323 6.04 0.15 3.98
C TRP A 323 4.62 -0.02 3.41
N PRO A 324 3.55 0.38 4.14
CA PRO A 324 2.17 0.27 3.65
C PRO A 324 1.92 1.04 2.35
N GLY A 325 2.66 2.12 2.08
CA GLY A 325 2.63 2.84 0.80
C GLY A 325 3.71 2.39 -0.20
N ASN A 326 4.38 1.27 0.06
CA ASN A 326 5.37 0.62 -0.79
C ASN A 326 6.47 1.58 -1.29
N ILE A 327 6.89 1.44 -2.56
CA ILE A 327 7.97 2.23 -3.17
C ILE A 327 7.62 3.72 -3.17
N ARG A 328 6.35 4.07 -3.38
CA ARG A 328 5.91 5.47 -3.37
C ARG A 328 6.16 6.13 -2.02
N GLN A 329 5.89 5.43 -0.92
CA GLN A 329 6.20 5.92 0.43
C GLN A 329 7.71 6.02 0.65
N LEU A 330 8.48 4.99 0.28
CA LEU A 330 9.95 5.01 0.40
C LEU A 330 10.57 6.19 -0.34
N ARG A 331 10.13 6.47 -1.58
CA ARG A 331 10.60 7.61 -2.37
C ARG A 331 10.31 8.94 -1.67
N ASN A 332 9.06 9.13 -1.22
CA ASN A 332 8.64 10.36 -0.55
C ASN A 332 9.40 10.58 0.77
N LEU A 333 9.59 9.52 1.55
CA LEU A 333 10.33 9.56 2.80
C LEU A 333 11.81 9.85 2.56
N THR A 334 12.42 9.21 1.56
CA THR A 334 13.82 9.45 1.15
C THR A 334 14.01 10.91 0.78
N ARG A 335 13.14 11.49 -0.06
CA ARG A 335 13.15 12.92 -0.40
C ARG A 335 13.12 13.82 0.84
N GLN A 336 12.22 13.54 1.77
CA GLN A 336 12.11 14.34 3.01
C GLN A 336 13.37 14.26 3.87
N ILE A 337 13.98 13.07 3.99
CA ILE A 337 15.25 12.89 4.71
C ILE A 337 16.36 13.71 4.03
N ILE A 338 16.50 13.62 2.72
CA ILE A 338 17.55 14.32 1.96
C ILE A 338 17.41 15.83 2.11
N ILE A 339 16.21 16.36 1.87
CA ILE A 339 15.95 17.81 2.00
C ILE A 339 16.16 18.29 3.45
N GLY A 340 15.70 17.52 4.43
CA GLY A 340 15.85 17.86 5.84
C GLY A 340 17.29 17.79 6.37
N SER A 341 18.16 17.05 5.68
CA SER A 341 19.56 16.84 6.06
C SER A 341 20.54 17.75 5.31
N ARG A 342 20.05 18.73 4.55
CA ARG A 342 20.92 19.64 3.80
C ARG A 342 21.86 20.40 4.74
N GLY A 343 23.12 20.51 4.33
CA GLY A 343 24.19 21.12 5.13
C GLY A 343 24.66 20.27 6.31
N GLN A 344 24.14 19.05 6.49
CA GLN A 344 24.59 18.11 7.53
C GLN A 344 25.59 17.11 6.95
N GLY A 345 26.52 16.63 7.79
CA GLY A 345 27.48 15.58 7.41
C GLY A 345 26.89 14.16 7.32
N ALA A 346 25.69 13.96 7.87
CA ALA A 346 24.96 12.69 7.85
C ALA A 346 23.45 12.94 7.78
N LEU A 347 22.72 11.96 7.28
CA LEU A 347 21.27 11.99 7.19
C LEU A 347 20.63 11.97 8.58
N GLN A 348 19.65 12.85 8.76
CA GLN A 348 18.86 12.97 9.98
C GLN A 348 17.39 12.72 9.66
N ALA A 349 16.75 11.87 10.47
CA ALA A 349 15.31 11.75 10.45
C ALA A 349 14.72 12.83 11.36
N THR A 350 13.80 13.63 10.82
CA THR A 350 13.04 14.59 11.62
C THR A 350 12.17 13.85 12.65
N PRO A 351 11.74 14.48 13.76
CA PRO A 351 10.87 13.83 14.75
C PRO A 351 9.61 13.21 14.14
N ARG A 352 9.07 13.81 13.07
CA ARG A 352 7.94 13.28 12.32
C ARG A 352 8.28 11.97 11.58
N ILE A 353 9.43 11.93 10.90
CA ILE A 353 9.90 10.72 10.21
C ILE A 353 10.19 9.62 11.22
N GLU A 354 10.78 9.97 12.36
CA GLU A 354 11.03 9.01 13.44
C GLU A 354 9.74 8.43 14.01
N GLN A 355 8.71 9.26 14.20
CA GLN A 355 7.38 8.79 14.61
C GLN A 355 6.74 7.89 13.56
N GLU A 356 6.84 8.24 12.27
CA GLU A 356 6.32 7.41 11.17
C GLU A 356 6.99 6.03 11.16
N LEU A 357 8.32 5.98 11.22
CA LEU A 357 9.10 4.74 11.24
C LEU A 357 8.90 3.93 12.52
N ALA A 358 8.58 4.57 13.66
CA ALA A 358 8.27 3.90 14.92
C ALA A 358 6.85 3.32 14.96
N ALA A 359 5.87 3.99 14.33
CA ALA A 359 4.46 3.61 14.36
C ALA A 359 4.15 2.28 13.65
N SER A 360 5.08 1.75 12.85
CA SER A 360 4.91 0.44 12.18
C SER A 360 5.99 -0.58 12.53
N GLY A 361 6.53 -0.52 13.76
CA GLY A 361 7.31 -1.64 14.31
C GLY A 361 6.52 -2.96 14.23
N PRO A 362 7.20 -4.12 14.14
CA PRO A 362 6.50 -5.40 14.22
C PRO A 362 5.68 -5.44 15.52
N PRO A 363 4.48 -6.06 15.53
CA PRO A 363 3.80 -6.30 16.79
C PRO A 363 4.80 -6.98 17.75
N PRO A 364 4.90 -6.57 19.02
CA PRO A 364 5.87 -7.13 19.94
C PRO A 364 5.74 -8.66 19.95
N ALA A 365 6.83 -9.36 19.62
CA ALA A 365 6.98 -10.79 19.84
C ALA A 365 6.86 -11.03 21.36
N GLY A 366 5.69 -11.49 21.79
CA GLY A 366 5.32 -11.50 23.21
C GLY A 366 3.82 -11.51 23.50
N ARG A 367 2.96 -11.56 22.47
CA ARG A 367 1.68 -12.26 22.58
C ARG A 367 1.57 -13.17 21.37
N ALA A 368 1.69 -14.47 21.61
CA ALA A 368 0.98 -15.42 20.76
C ALA A 368 -0.47 -14.90 20.59
N PRO A 369 -1.11 -15.08 19.43
CA PRO A 369 -2.56 -15.19 19.47
C PRO A 369 -2.82 -16.23 20.55
N GLU A 370 -3.46 -15.83 21.63
CA GLU A 370 -4.04 -16.78 22.56
C GLU A 370 -4.75 -17.81 21.68
N PRO A 371 -4.42 -19.11 21.81
CA PRO A 371 -4.96 -20.11 20.91
C PRO A 371 -6.47 -19.90 20.92
N ALA A 372 -7.02 -19.63 19.73
CA ALA A 372 -8.44 -19.82 19.55
C ALA A 372 -8.73 -21.20 20.13
N PRO A 373 -9.65 -21.32 21.11
CA PRO A 373 -9.96 -22.62 21.67
C PRO A 373 -10.27 -23.54 20.50
N ALA A 374 -9.63 -24.72 20.50
CA ALA A 374 -9.86 -25.74 19.50
C ALA A 374 -11.37 -25.92 19.28
N PRO A 375 -11.84 -26.18 18.05
CA PRO A 375 -13.26 -26.41 17.82
C PRO A 375 -13.69 -27.57 18.70
N ALA A 376 -14.51 -27.25 19.70
CA ALA A 376 -15.23 -28.25 20.47
C ALA A 376 -16.11 -29.06 19.50
N PRO A 377 -16.31 -30.37 19.75
CA PRO A 377 -17.19 -31.19 18.94
C PRO A 377 -18.60 -30.56 18.87
N PRO A 378 -19.37 -30.79 17.77
CA PRO A 378 -20.57 -30.03 17.50
C PRO A 378 -21.59 -30.34 18.59
N ALA A 379 -21.75 -29.40 19.51
CA ALA A 379 -22.75 -29.44 20.56
C ALA A 379 -23.56 -28.15 20.45
N ALA A 380 -24.77 -28.35 19.94
CA ALA A 380 -25.97 -27.53 20.05
C ALA A 380 -25.88 -26.06 19.62
N GLU A 381 -26.70 -25.76 18.61
CA GLU A 381 -27.21 -24.43 18.28
C GLU A 381 -27.59 -23.64 19.54
N GLU A 382 -26.90 -22.53 19.80
CA GLU A 382 -27.45 -21.41 20.56
C GLU A 382 -27.86 -20.31 19.58
N PRO A 383 -29.05 -19.72 19.76
CA PRO A 383 -29.80 -19.10 18.67
C PRO A 383 -29.13 -17.82 18.18
N GLU A 384 -29.17 -17.62 16.86
CA GLU A 384 -29.11 -16.28 16.28
C GLU A 384 -30.04 -15.38 17.09
N ALA A 385 -29.49 -14.39 17.80
CA ALA A 385 -30.29 -13.29 18.29
C ALA A 385 -31.01 -12.71 17.06
N THR A 386 -32.30 -12.99 16.96
CA THR A 386 -33.18 -12.61 15.87
C THR A 386 -33.01 -11.11 15.64
N ARG A 387 -32.31 -10.76 14.57
CA ARG A 387 -32.13 -9.36 14.18
C ARG A 387 -33.52 -8.82 13.83
N ARG A 388 -34.02 -7.94 14.69
CA ARG A 388 -35.34 -7.35 14.59
C ARG A 388 -35.44 -6.53 13.30
N LYS A 389 -36.58 -6.55 12.61
CA LYS A 389 -36.73 -5.69 11.44
C LYS A 389 -36.85 -4.24 11.91
N PRO A 390 -36.22 -3.26 11.25
CA PRO A 390 -36.31 -1.85 11.65
C PRO A 390 -37.74 -1.32 11.71
N SER A 391 -38.65 -1.87 10.92
CA SER A 391 -40.08 -1.54 10.91
C SER A 391 -40.84 -1.93 12.17
N GLU A 392 -40.26 -2.79 13.02
CA GLU A 392 -40.89 -3.28 14.25
C GLU A 392 -40.50 -2.43 15.47
N VAL A 393 -39.53 -1.53 15.34
CA VAL A 393 -39.09 -0.63 16.41
C VAL A 393 -40.00 0.60 16.42
N SER A 394 -40.72 0.82 17.53
CA SER A 394 -41.55 2.01 17.70
C SER A 394 -40.71 3.23 18.08
N ASP A 395 -41.24 4.43 17.82
CA ASP A 395 -40.59 5.70 18.20
C ASP A 395 -40.31 5.79 19.71
N ALA A 396 -41.20 5.25 20.54
CA ALA A 396 -41.03 5.20 21.99
C ALA A 396 -39.86 4.30 22.41
N GLU A 397 -39.74 3.12 21.78
CA GLU A 397 -38.63 2.19 22.02
C GLU A 397 -37.29 2.75 21.52
N LEU A 398 -37.30 3.45 20.39
CA LEU A 398 -36.11 4.13 19.85
C LEU A 398 -35.61 5.21 20.83
N LEU A 399 -36.52 6.05 21.33
CA LEU A 399 -36.21 7.09 22.31
C LEU A 399 -35.68 6.52 23.63
N GLU A 400 -36.30 5.46 24.14
CA GLU A 400 -35.84 4.78 25.36
C GLU A 400 -34.43 4.20 25.17
N ALA A 401 -34.19 3.50 24.07
CA ALA A 401 -32.87 2.93 23.77
C ALA A 401 -31.79 4.01 23.63
N LEU A 402 -32.10 5.16 23.03
CA LEU A 402 -31.19 6.29 22.92
C LEU A 402 -30.89 6.91 24.30
N ARG A 403 -31.91 7.11 25.16
CA ARG A 403 -31.72 7.62 26.52
C ARG A 403 -30.89 6.68 27.39
N THR A 404 -31.21 5.39 27.42
CA THR A 404 -30.46 4.39 28.21
C THR A 404 -29.01 4.25 27.73
N SER A 405 -28.78 4.47 26.43
CA SER A 405 -27.43 4.40 25.83
C SER A 405 -26.69 5.76 25.86
N ALA A 406 -27.19 6.74 26.61
CA ALA A 406 -26.63 8.09 26.68
C ALA A 406 -26.36 8.72 25.30
N TRP A 407 -27.25 8.45 24.34
CA TRP A 407 -27.17 8.92 22.94
C TRP A 407 -25.96 8.39 22.14
N ASP A 408 -25.36 7.27 22.58
CA ASP A 408 -24.44 6.48 21.77
C ASP A 408 -25.22 5.60 20.78
N LEU A 409 -25.15 5.98 19.50
CA LEU A 409 -25.83 5.32 18.40
C LEU A 409 -25.39 3.87 18.16
N LYS A 410 -24.16 3.50 18.54
CA LYS A 410 -23.67 2.12 18.40
C LYS A 410 -24.29 1.23 19.48
N ALA A 411 -24.29 1.70 20.73
CA ALA A 411 -24.89 0.98 21.85
C ALA A 411 -26.43 0.87 21.70
N ALA A 412 -27.09 1.93 21.22
CA ALA A 412 -28.53 1.92 20.95
C ALA A 412 -28.92 0.92 19.85
N ALA A 413 -28.16 0.86 18.75
CA ALA A 413 -28.41 -0.11 17.67
C ALA A 413 -28.26 -1.56 18.16
N GLN A 414 -27.23 -1.83 18.97
CA GLN A 414 -27.01 -3.14 19.58
C GLN A 414 -28.14 -3.54 20.53
N ARG A 415 -28.61 -2.60 21.36
CA ARG A 415 -29.71 -2.82 22.30
C ARG A 415 -31.04 -3.08 21.59
N LEU A 416 -31.29 -2.42 20.45
CA LEU A 416 -32.49 -2.60 19.65
C LEU A 416 -32.43 -3.82 18.73
N GLY A 417 -31.29 -4.51 18.64
CA GLY A 417 -31.12 -5.67 17.76
C GLY A 417 -31.17 -5.33 16.27
N ILE A 418 -30.89 -4.07 15.90
CA ILE A 418 -30.93 -3.57 14.52
C ILE A 418 -29.55 -3.10 14.05
N THR A 419 -29.39 -2.96 12.73
CA THR A 419 -28.13 -2.46 12.18
C THR A 419 -27.99 -0.95 12.40
N ARG A 420 -26.74 -0.48 12.52
CA ARG A 420 -26.44 0.95 12.68
C ARG A 420 -26.97 1.83 11.54
N PRO A 421 -26.92 1.44 10.24
CA PRO A 421 -27.60 2.16 9.17
C PRO A 421 -29.11 2.26 9.35
N SER A 422 -29.77 1.18 9.79
CA SER A 422 -31.22 1.19 10.05
C SER A 422 -31.62 2.14 11.18
N LEU A 423 -30.78 2.26 12.21
CA LEU A 423 -31.00 3.22 13.30
C LEU A 423 -31.04 4.66 12.78
N TYR A 424 -30.14 5.05 11.86
CA TYR A 424 -30.14 6.39 11.26
C TYR A 424 -31.45 6.67 10.51
N VAL A 425 -31.95 5.69 9.74
CA VAL A 425 -33.22 5.83 9.00
C VAL A 425 -34.41 5.99 9.94
N LEU A 426 -34.42 5.33 11.10
CA LEU A 426 -35.48 5.48 12.10
C LEU A 426 -35.43 6.83 12.81
N ILE A 427 -34.23 7.33 13.13
CA ILE A 427 -34.03 8.66 13.71
C ILE A 427 -34.55 9.74 12.74
N ASP A 428 -34.19 9.65 11.45
CA ASP A 428 -34.62 10.63 10.44
C ASP A 428 -36.13 10.61 10.15
N ARG A 429 -36.81 9.49 10.46
CA ARG A 429 -38.26 9.33 10.25
C ARG A 429 -39.09 9.60 11.51
N SER A 430 -38.48 9.72 12.68
CA SER A 430 -39.21 9.94 13.93
C SER A 430 -39.52 11.42 14.14
N PRO A 431 -40.80 11.84 14.13
CA PRO A 431 -41.19 13.23 14.39
C PRO A 431 -40.94 13.67 15.85
N SER A 432 -40.62 12.73 16.75
CA SER A 432 -40.41 12.99 18.18
C SER A 432 -38.94 13.28 18.54
N LEU A 433 -38.01 13.04 17.61
CA LEU A 433 -36.57 13.21 17.81
C LEU A 433 -36.10 14.53 17.18
N ARG A 434 -35.45 15.38 17.98
CA ARG A 434 -34.73 16.56 17.47
C ARG A 434 -33.32 16.13 17.08
N THR A 435 -32.80 16.65 15.99
CA THR A 435 -31.38 16.50 15.63
C THR A 435 -30.59 17.71 16.09
N ALA A 436 -29.25 17.61 16.09
CA ALA A 436 -28.40 18.76 16.39
C ALA A 436 -28.57 19.91 15.37
N GLY A 437 -29.11 19.64 14.18
CA GLY A 437 -29.45 20.65 13.18
C GLY A 437 -30.67 21.49 13.55
N ASP A 438 -31.60 20.93 14.33
CA ASP A 438 -32.86 21.57 14.73
C ASP A 438 -32.71 22.45 16.00
N LEU A 439 -31.50 22.51 16.55
CA LEU A 439 -31.16 23.34 17.71
C LEU A 439 -30.68 24.73 17.27
N SER A 440 -31.20 25.77 17.92
CA SER A 440 -30.77 27.14 17.67
C SER A 440 -29.34 27.38 18.19
N ALA A 441 -28.64 28.34 17.59
CA ALA A 441 -27.28 28.71 18.03
C ALA A 441 -27.25 29.16 19.50
N GLU A 442 -28.30 29.86 19.95
CA GLU A 442 -28.45 30.32 21.33
C GLU A 442 -28.65 29.18 22.32
N GLU A 443 -29.42 28.15 21.95
CA GLU A 443 -29.69 26.96 22.75
C GLU A 443 -28.40 26.14 22.95
N ILE A 444 -27.63 25.94 21.87
CA ILE A 444 -26.32 25.26 21.91
C ILE A 444 -25.32 26.06 22.74
N ALA A 445 -25.22 27.38 22.55
CA ALA A 445 -24.29 28.24 23.28
C ALA A 445 -24.60 28.33 24.78
N ARG A 446 -25.88 28.36 25.15
CA ARG A 446 -26.32 28.31 26.55
C ARG A 446 -25.91 27.00 27.21
N CYS A 447 -26.22 25.87 26.57
CA CYS A 447 -25.85 24.55 27.08
C CYS A 447 -24.33 24.37 27.16
N PHE A 448 -23.57 24.89 26.19
CA PHE A 448 -22.10 24.87 26.21
C PHE A 448 -21.52 25.57 27.44
N ARG A 449 -22.06 26.75 27.80
CA ARG A 449 -21.64 27.47 29.01
C ARG A 449 -22.00 26.74 30.29
N GLU A 450 -23.22 26.21 30.38
CA GLU A 450 -23.72 25.49 31.56
C GLU A 450 -22.95 24.17 31.81
N CYS A 451 -22.60 23.46 30.74
CA CYS A 451 -21.85 22.21 30.79
C CYS A 451 -20.33 22.40 30.69
N LYS A 452 -19.82 23.64 30.71
CA LYS A 452 -18.38 23.98 30.62
C LYS A 452 -17.67 23.29 29.43
N GLY A 453 -18.37 23.14 28.31
CA GLY A 453 -17.83 22.50 27.10
C GLY A 453 -17.73 20.97 27.14
N ASP A 454 -18.26 20.29 28.16
CA ASP A 454 -18.35 18.82 28.18
C ASP A 454 -19.42 18.34 27.16
N LEU A 455 -18.94 17.83 26.03
CA LEU A 455 -19.78 17.35 24.93
C LEU A 455 -20.66 16.15 25.32
N ASP A 456 -20.24 15.30 26.27
CA ASP A 456 -21.04 14.17 26.74
C ASP A 456 -22.18 14.65 27.65
N ALA A 457 -21.91 15.63 28.52
CA ALA A 457 -22.94 16.27 29.32
C ALA A 457 -23.94 17.04 28.46
N MET A 458 -23.46 17.77 27.44
CA MET A 458 -24.32 18.49 26.51
C MET A 458 -25.17 17.56 25.64
N ALA A 459 -24.62 16.45 25.13
CA ALA A 459 -25.36 15.47 24.33
C ALA A 459 -26.52 14.84 25.12
N ARG A 460 -26.30 14.53 26.40
CA ARG A 460 -27.34 14.04 27.30
C ARG A 460 -28.41 15.09 27.59
N ARG A 461 -28.01 16.35 27.80
CA ARG A 461 -28.92 17.45 28.17
C ARG A 461 -29.76 17.96 27.00
N LEU A 462 -29.19 17.98 25.80
CA LEU A 462 -29.86 18.42 24.58
C LEU A 462 -30.57 17.27 23.84
N GLU A 463 -30.42 16.04 24.33
CA GLU A 463 -31.04 14.85 23.74
C GLU A 463 -30.70 14.68 22.25
N VAL A 464 -29.42 14.87 21.89
CA VAL A 464 -28.93 14.78 20.50
C VAL A 464 -27.62 14.00 20.43
N SER A 465 -27.29 13.49 19.23
CA SER A 465 -26.04 12.76 19.03
C SER A 465 -24.81 13.63 19.31
N LYS A 466 -23.86 13.08 20.07
CA LYS A 466 -22.56 13.73 20.38
C LYS A 466 -21.81 14.18 19.13
N ARG A 467 -21.83 13.38 18.06
CA ARG A 467 -21.17 13.70 16.79
C ARG A 467 -21.82 14.88 16.06
N GLY A 468 -23.16 14.92 16.00
CA GLY A 468 -23.88 16.04 15.41
C GLY A 468 -23.66 17.33 16.19
N LEU A 469 -23.68 17.23 17.52
CA LEU A 469 -23.41 18.36 18.41
C LEU A 469 -21.97 18.87 18.27
N GLN A 470 -20.98 17.97 18.22
CA GLN A 470 -19.57 18.33 18.01
C GLN A 470 -19.36 19.10 16.71
N ARG A 471 -20.07 18.73 15.63
CA ARG A 471 -20.03 19.45 14.36
C ARG A 471 -20.62 20.86 14.49
N ARG A 472 -21.80 21.00 15.09
CA ARG A 472 -22.47 22.30 15.30
C ARG A 472 -21.69 23.23 16.23
N VAL A 473 -21.08 22.69 17.28
CA VAL A 473 -20.23 23.45 18.22
C VAL A 473 -18.98 24.00 17.50
N ARG A 474 -18.37 23.24 16.58
CA ARG A 474 -17.28 23.73 15.71
C ARG A 474 -17.75 24.80 14.72
N GLU A 475 -18.89 24.60 14.08
CA GLU A 475 -19.49 25.58 13.14
C GLU A 475 -19.81 26.92 13.83
N LEU A 476 -20.20 26.88 15.11
CA LEU A 476 -20.51 28.07 15.91
C LEU A 476 -19.27 28.70 16.57
N GLY A 477 -18.07 28.15 16.37
CA GLY A 477 -16.83 28.67 16.97
C GLY A 477 -16.78 28.55 18.50
N LEU A 478 -17.58 27.65 19.09
CA LEU A 478 -17.66 27.44 20.53
C LEU A 478 -16.64 26.38 20.95
N GLY A 479 -15.37 26.74 21.09
CA GLY A 479 -14.31 25.82 21.55
C GLY A 479 -13.02 26.57 21.85
N PRO A 480 -12.10 26.01 22.66
CA PRO A 480 -10.78 26.60 22.81
C PRO A 480 -10.07 26.59 21.46
N SER A 481 -9.51 27.75 21.09
CA SER A 481 -8.71 27.95 19.86
C SER A 481 -7.50 27.03 19.82
#